data_AF-A0A6B3FAU5-F1
#
_entry.id   AF-A0A6B3FAU5-F1
#
_cell.length_a   1.000
_cell.length_b   1.000
_cell.length_c   1.000
_cell.angle_alpha   90.00
_cell.angle_beta   90.00
_cell.angle_gamma   90.00
#
_symmetry.space_group_name_H-M   'P 1'
#
loop_
_entity.id
_entity.type
_entity.pdbx_description
1 polymer ?
#
loop_
_entity_poly.entity_id
_entity_poly.type
_entity_poly.pdbx_seq_one_letter_code
_entity_poly.pdbx_strand_id
1 'polypeptide(L)'
;MTAAQLPPVAPEVTATLVEDLSPRLRKRLDAAVTKLGARPTHRDGDTVTIEVDDETELRLYAPGGAVATADAITCGCLLAPACVHRAAAACAAPVADPVAETVDRPTPEASEPDSEPAPTAEFASISGSAPASGSAPTSAPTSAPDSAPSPEVASPAQRAAAGALWSAGAAVLEAGVDGAGAVT
;
A
#
# COMPACT_ATOMS: atom_id res chain seq x y z
N MET A 1 19.67 -0.18 18.98
CA MET A 1 19.13 -1.55 18.93
C MET A 1 17.99 -1.52 17.94
N THR A 2 18.14 -2.16 16.79
CA THR A 2 17.10 -2.20 15.76
C THR A 2 16.01 -3.15 16.26
N ALA A 3 14.80 -2.64 16.52
CA ALA A 3 13.65 -3.51 16.78
C ALA A 3 13.50 -4.47 15.58
N ALA A 4 13.41 -5.77 15.84
CA ALA A 4 13.32 -6.74 14.77
C ALA A 4 11.96 -6.60 14.07
N GLN A 5 11.93 -6.19 12.82
CA GLN A 5 10.66 -6.02 12.10
C GLN A 5 9.90 -7.36 11.99
N LEU A 6 8.56 -7.28 12.03
CA LEU A 6 7.69 -8.44 11.81
C LEU A 6 7.92 -9.06 10.42
N PRO A 7 7.84 -10.39 10.29
CA PRO A 7 7.92 -11.04 8.99
C PRO A 7 6.69 -10.67 8.14
N PRO A 8 6.82 -10.58 6.80
CA PRO A 8 5.67 -10.45 5.92
C PRO A 8 4.65 -11.57 6.12
N VAL A 9 3.36 -11.25 6.01
CA VAL A 9 2.24 -12.19 6.17
C VAL A 9 1.40 -12.22 4.91
N ALA A 10 1.05 -13.42 4.43
CA ALA A 10 0.17 -13.59 3.28
C ALA A 10 -1.23 -12.99 3.57
N PRO A 11 -1.84 -12.26 2.61
CA PRO A 11 -3.11 -11.56 2.86
C PRO A 11 -4.25 -12.52 3.24
N GLU A 12 -4.25 -13.75 2.72
CA GLU A 12 -5.24 -14.79 3.04
C GLU A 12 -5.17 -15.22 4.51
N VAL A 13 -3.96 -15.23 5.08
CA VAL A 13 -3.75 -15.53 6.51
C VAL A 13 -4.39 -14.45 7.37
N THR A 14 -4.17 -13.18 7.03
CA THR A 14 -4.78 -12.05 7.74
C THR A 14 -6.30 -12.09 7.65
N ALA A 15 -6.86 -12.37 6.46
CA ALA A 15 -8.30 -12.50 6.28
C ALA A 15 -8.90 -13.62 7.16
N THR A 16 -8.31 -14.82 7.11
CA THR A 16 -8.74 -15.98 7.89
C THR A 16 -8.75 -15.66 9.39
N LEU A 17 -7.68 -15.06 9.91
CA LEU A 17 -7.57 -14.73 11.33
C LEU A 17 -8.60 -13.70 11.79
N VAL A 18 -8.96 -12.73 10.96
CA VAL A 18 -9.98 -11.72 11.28
C VAL A 18 -11.39 -12.31 11.22
N GLU A 19 -11.65 -13.20 10.26
CA GLU A 19 -12.92 -13.91 10.11
C GLU A 19 -13.23 -14.82 11.32
N ASP A 20 -12.21 -15.47 11.88
CA ASP A 20 -12.36 -16.36 13.05
C ASP A 20 -12.65 -15.61 14.36
N LEU A 21 -12.43 -14.28 14.41
CA LEU A 21 -12.72 -13.50 15.60
C LEU A 21 -14.23 -13.41 15.85
N SER A 22 -14.63 -13.46 17.13
CA SER A 22 -15.98 -13.04 17.52
C SER A 22 -16.21 -11.54 17.26
N PRO A 23 -17.47 -11.07 17.10
CA PRO A 23 -17.77 -9.65 16.86
C PRO A 23 -17.17 -8.72 17.93
N ARG A 24 -17.17 -9.16 19.19
CA ARG A 24 -16.60 -8.41 20.31
C ARG A 24 -15.08 -8.26 20.20
N LEU A 25 -14.38 -9.28 19.70
CA LEU A 25 -12.93 -9.23 19.50
C LEU A 25 -12.56 -8.42 18.26
N ARG A 26 -13.34 -8.52 17.17
CA ARG A 26 -13.16 -7.67 15.96
C ARG A 26 -13.22 -6.19 16.31
N LYS A 27 -14.19 -5.77 17.13
CA LYS A 27 -14.30 -4.38 17.62
C LYS A 27 -13.03 -3.88 18.35
N ARG A 28 -12.22 -4.79 18.90
CA ARG A 28 -11.01 -4.45 19.66
C ARG A 28 -9.73 -4.55 18.84
N LEU A 29 -9.80 -4.95 17.57
CA LEU A 29 -8.64 -5.28 16.75
C LEU A 29 -7.70 -4.08 16.56
N ASP A 30 -8.21 -2.93 16.15
CA ASP A 30 -7.37 -1.76 15.85
C ASP A 30 -6.57 -1.30 17.09
N ALA A 31 -7.25 -1.25 18.24
CA ALA A 31 -6.59 -0.94 19.50
C ALA A 31 -5.52 -1.99 19.88
N ALA A 32 -5.75 -3.25 19.54
CA ALA A 32 -4.77 -4.31 19.75
C ALA A 32 -3.58 -4.17 18.78
N VAL A 33 -3.80 -3.81 17.52
CA VAL A 33 -2.75 -3.54 16.53
C VAL A 33 -1.85 -2.41 17.01
N THR A 34 -2.42 -1.28 17.44
CA THR A 34 -1.63 -0.16 17.99
C THR A 34 -0.81 -0.57 19.21
N LYS A 35 -1.41 -1.33 20.15
CA LYS A 35 -0.71 -1.79 21.35
C LYS A 35 0.40 -2.77 21.03
N LEU A 36 0.18 -3.69 20.10
CA LEU A 36 1.15 -4.69 19.71
C LEU A 36 2.33 -4.05 18.97
N GLY A 37 2.08 -3.06 18.09
CA GLY A 37 3.12 -2.32 17.39
C GLY A 37 4.05 -1.50 18.31
N ALA A 38 3.63 -1.20 19.53
CA ALA A 38 4.47 -0.54 20.54
C ALA A 38 5.32 -1.52 21.36
N ARG A 39 5.14 -2.83 21.20
CA ARG A 39 5.86 -3.86 21.96
C ARG A 39 7.17 -4.24 21.28
N PRO A 40 8.23 -4.53 22.05
CA PRO A 40 9.47 -5.02 21.50
C PRO A 40 9.26 -6.40 20.87
N THR A 41 10.00 -6.64 19.80
CA THR A 41 9.98 -7.88 19.04
C THR A 41 11.38 -8.49 19.02
N HIS A 42 11.46 -9.80 19.16
CA HIS A 42 12.71 -10.55 19.10
C HIS A 42 12.67 -11.51 17.93
N ARG A 43 13.72 -11.54 17.10
CA ARG A 43 13.84 -12.46 15.96
C ARG A 43 14.94 -13.47 16.19
N ASP A 44 14.59 -14.73 16.07
CA ASP A 44 15.50 -15.87 16.10
C ASP A 44 15.29 -16.72 14.85
N GLY A 45 16.21 -16.60 13.88
CA GLY A 45 16.10 -17.22 12.57
C GLY A 45 14.77 -16.89 11.85
N ASP A 46 13.98 -17.93 11.61
CA ASP A 46 12.67 -17.87 10.95
C ASP A 46 11.50 -17.65 11.93
N THR A 47 11.78 -17.44 13.22
CA THR A 47 10.75 -17.18 14.24
C THR A 47 10.88 -15.76 14.80
N VAL A 48 9.77 -15.05 14.89
CA VAL A 48 9.66 -13.78 15.63
C VAL A 48 8.76 -13.97 16.84
N THR A 49 9.20 -13.51 18.00
CA THR A 49 8.47 -13.57 19.28
C THR A 49 8.16 -12.17 19.80
N ILE A 50 6.98 -12.06 20.44
CA ILE A 50 6.46 -10.83 21.04
C ILE A 50 5.84 -11.18 22.40
N GLU A 51 6.26 -10.48 23.45
CA GLU A 51 5.62 -10.56 24.76
C GLU A 51 4.36 -9.68 24.79
N VAL A 52 3.19 -10.32 24.71
CA VAL A 52 1.89 -9.64 24.69
C VAL A 52 1.48 -9.14 26.08
N ASP A 53 1.91 -9.82 27.12
CA ASP A 53 1.90 -9.45 28.53
C ASP A 53 2.90 -10.34 29.28
N ASP A 54 2.94 -10.27 30.60
CA ASP A 54 3.93 -10.99 31.42
C ASP A 54 3.80 -12.52 31.35
N GLU A 55 2.64 -13.04 30.92
CA GLU A 55 2.35 -14.49 30.87
C GLU A 55 2.06 -15.00 29.45
N THR A 56 1.93 -14.10 28.48
CA THR A 56 1.49 -14.40 27.11
C THR A 56 2.58 -14.12 26.09
N GLU A 57 3.11 -15.19 25.52
CA GLU A 57 3.98 -15.12 24.34
C GLU A 57 3.18 -15.29 23.04
N LEU A 58 3.52 -14.49 22.02
CA LEU A 58 3.05 -14.61 20.65
C LEU A 58 4.25 -14.90 19.75
N ARG A 59 4.11 -15.88 18.85
CA ARG A 59 5.15 -16.33 17.93
C ARG A 59 4.65 -16.32 16.49
N LEU A 60 5.47 -15.85 15.58
CA LEU A 60 5.26 -15.90 14.14
C LEU A 60 6.38 -16.73 13.52
N TYR A 61 6.04 -17.83 12.88
CA TYR A 61 6.96 -18.69 12.15
C TYR A 61 6.85 -18.40 10.65
N ALA A 62 7.97 -18.02 10.03
CA ALA A 62 8.03 -17.59 8.64
C ALA A 62 9.12 -18.35 7.88
N PRO A 63 8.97 -19.68 7.70
CA PRO A 63 9.91 -20.45 6.90
C PRO A 63 9.89 -19.93 5.46
N GLY A 64 11.05 -19.59 4.91
CA GLY A 64 11.15 -18.96 3.59
C GLY A 64 10.88 -17.45 3.58
N GLY A 65 10.78 -16.82 4.76
CA GLY A 65 10.76 -15.36 4.88
C GLY A 65 9.36 -14.73 4.90
N ALA A 66 8.29 -15.51 4.82
CA ALA A 66 6.91 -15.04 4.99
C ALA A 66 6.04 -16.06 5.75
N VAL A 67 5.01 -15.57 6.44
CA VAL A 67 4.00 -16.40 7.10
C VAL A 67 2.93 -16.76 6.07
N ALA A 68 2.88 -18.03 5.68
CA ALA A 68 1.97 -18.53 4.65
C ALA A 68 0.72 -19.24 5.20
N THR A 69 0.69 -19.61 6.49
CA THR A 69 -0.44 -20.32 7.10
C THR A 69 -0.86 -19.66 8.42
N ALA A 70 -2.15 -19.75 8.76
CA ALA A 70 -2.66 -19.21 10.00
C ALA A 70 -2.02 -19.87 11.23
N ASP A 71 -1.81 -21.18 11.20
CA ASP A 71 -1.22 -21.95 12.31
C ASP A 71 0.26 -21.61 12.56
N ALA A 72 0.94 -20.98 11.61
CA ALA A 72 2.29 -20.47 11.80
C ALA A 72 2.34 -19.22 12.71
N ILE A 73 1.19 -18.61 13.02
CA ILE A 73 1.06 -17.60 14.07
C ILE A 73 0.44 -18.29 15.30
N THR A 74 1.18 -18.39 16.39
CA THR A 74 0.72 -19.04 17.63
C THR A 74 0.74 -18.06 18.80
N CYS A 75 -0.31 -18.04 19.62
CA CYS A 75 -0.36 -17.21 20.82
C CYS A 75 -0.70 -18.09 22.03
N GLY A 76 0.01 -17.89 23.15
CA GLY A 76 -0.20 -18.63 24.39
C GLY A 76 -1.40 -18.17 25.23
N CYS A 77 -2.16 -17.17 24.78
CA CYS A 77 -3.28 -16.66 25.56
C CYS A 77 -4.45 -17.65 25.62
N LEU A 78 -5.27 -17.54 26.67
CA LEU A 78 -6.44 -18.41 26.90
C LEU A 78 -7.52 -18.39 25.80
N LEU A 79 -7.49 -17.39 24.90
CA LEU A 79 -8.43 -17.28 23.78
C LEU A 79 -7.90 -17.89 22.47
N ALA A 80 -6.71 -18.49 22.50
CA ALA A 80 -6.17 -19.15 21.32
C ALA A 80 -7.05 -20.35 20.91
N PRO A 81 -7.20 -20.62 19.59
CA PRO A 81 -6.58 -19.93 18.46
C PRO A 81 -7.31 -18.64 18.02
N ALA A 82 -8.57 -18.43 18.39
CA ALA A 82 -9.36 -17.27 17.95
C ALA A 82 -9.17 -16.03 18.84
N CYS A 83 -7.91 -15.58 19.00
CA CYS A 83 -7.57 -14.43 19.83
C CYS A 83 -7.23 -13.18 19.03
N VAL A 84 -7.50 -12.01 19.61
CA VAL A 84 -7.21 -10.71 18.97
C VAL A 84 -5.71 -10.49 18.75
N HIS A 85 -4.84 -11.13 19.53
CA HIS A 85 -3.38 -10.96 19.42
C HIS A 85 -2.81 -11.54 18.12
N ARG A 86 -3.27 -12.72 17.70
CA ARG A 86 -2.85 -13.33 16.42
C ARG A 86 -3.27 -12.46 15.24
N ALA A 87 -4.54 -12.04 15.22
CA ALA A 87 -5.05 -11.16 14.17
C ALA A 87 -4.33 -9.80 14.16
N ALA A 88 -4.09 -9.20 15.34
CA ALA A 88 -3.37 -7.94 15.45
C ALA A 88 -1.93 -8.04 14.91
N ALA A 89 -1.26 -9.16 15.15
CA ALA A 89 0.08 -9.41 14.62
C ALA A 89 0.09 -9.48 13.09
N ALA A 90 -0.87 -10.19 12.51
CA ALA A 90 -1.04 -10.30 11.07
C ALA A 90 -1.37 -8.94 10.42
N CYS A 91 -2.23 -8.13 11.06
CA CYS A 91 -2.57 -6.78 10.58
C CYS A 91 -1.42 -5.77 10.74
N ALA A 92 -0.55 -5.94 11.73
CA ALA A 92 0.62 -5.07 11.94
C ALA A 92 1.81 -5.44 11.05
N ALA A 93 1.85 -6.67 10.54
CA ALA A 93 2.92 -7.16 9.71
C ALA A 93 2.87 -6.55 8.30
N PRO A 94 4.02 -6.43 7.61
CA PRO A 94 4.03 -6.16 6.17
C PRO A 94 3.22 -7.21 5.42
N VAL A 95 2.53 -6.80 4.36
CA VAL A 95 1.86 -7.76 3.47
C VAL A 95 2.91 -8.46 2.62
N ALA A 96 2.88 -9.79 2.59
CA ALA A 96 3.70 -10.55 1.65
C ALA A 96 3.22 -10.25 0.23
N ASP A 97 4.14 -9.87 -0.64
CA ASP A 97 3.83 -9.76 -2.06
C ASP A 97 3.52 -11.17 -2.56
N PRO A 98 2.34 -11.45 -3.13
CA PRO A 98 2.13 -12.69 -3.82
C PRO A 98 3.14 -12.70 -4.97
N VAL A 99 4.24 -13.44 -4.80
CA VAL A 99 5.12 -13.75 -5.90
C VAL A 99 4.18 -14.34 -6.93
N ALA A 100 3.93 -13.60 -8.02
CA ALA A 100 3.32 -14.16 -9.18
C ALA A 100 4.21 -15.35 -9.50
N GLU A 101 3.78 -16.55 -9.13
CA GLU A 101 4.17 -17.74 -9.83
C GLU A 101 3.90 -17.34 -11.27
N THR A 102 4.98 -17.07 -11.99
CA THR A 102 4.99 -17.03 -13.43
C THR A 102 4.37 -18.35 -13.80
N VAL A 103 3.06 -18.34 -14.03
CA VAL A 103 2.37 -19.30 -14.86
C VAL A 103 3.23 -19.27 -16.09
N ASP A 104 4.05 -20.31 -16.21
CA ASP A 104 4.64 -20.75 -17.45
C ASP A 104 3.44 -20.93 -18.36
N ARG A 105 3.10 -19.82 -19.02
CA ARG A 105 2.12 -19.79 -20.08
C ARG A 105 2.80 -20.67 -21.12
N PRO A 106 2.27 -21.88 -21.43
CA PRO A 106 2.86 -22.67 -22.48
C PRO A 106 2.89 -21.77 -23.72
N THR A 107 4.13 -21.49 -24.13
CA THR A 107 4.41 -20.77 -25.36
C THR A 107 3.78 -21.61 -26.45
N PRO A 108 2.83 -21.10 -27.26
CA PRO A 108 2.44 -21.84 -28.45
C PRO A 108 3.69 -21.88 -29.34
N GLU A 109 4.26 -23.07 -29.45
CA GLU A 109 5.34 -23.37 -30.38
C GLU A 109 4.98 -22.84 -31.76
N ALA A 110 5.95 -22.14 -32.33
CA ALA A 110 5.96 -21.72 -33.71
C ALA A 110 5.73 -22.90 -34.65
N SER A 111 4.96 -22.67 -35.71
CA SER A 111 4.96 -23.51 -36.91
C SER A 111 4.87 -22.61 -38.12
N GLU A 112 6.03 -22.19 -38.62
CA GLU A 112 6.29 -21.85 -40.03
C GLU A 112 7.74 -22.30 -40.30
N PRO A 113 8.09 -22.89 -41.46
CA PRO A 113 8.32 -22.08 -42.66
C PRO A 113 8.05 -22.77 -44.03
N ASP A 114 8.04 -21.99 -45.12
CA ASP A 114 8.88 -22.09 -46.35
C ASP A 114 8.22 -21.34 -47.55
N SER A 115 8.75 -20.16 -47.98
CA SER A 115 9.56 -19.92 -49.22
C SER A 115 8.72 -19.75 -50.53
N GLU A 116 8.92 -18.86 -51.52
CA GLU A 116 9.92 -17.82 -51.93
C GLU A 116 9.31 -17.01 -53.18
N PRO A 117 10.04 -16.32 -54.09
CA PRO A 117 10.27 -14.86 -54.23
C PRO A 117 9.62 -14.07 -55.43
N ALA A 118 9.84 -12.73 -55.35
CA ALA A 118 9.85 -11.55 -56.27
C ALA A 118 9.86 -11.72 -57.83
N PRO A 119 9.58 -10.69 -58.71
CA PRO A 119 10.32 -9.39 -58.75
C PRO A 119 9.63 -8.09 -59.29
N THR A 120 10.29 -6.96 -58.97
CA THR A 120 10.54 -5.67 -59.70
C THR A 120 9.46 -4.90 -60.49
N ALA A 121 9.33 -3.59 -60.21
CA ALA A 121 9.88 -2.52 -61.06
C ALA A 121 9.64 -1.09 -60.49
N GLU A 122 10.64 -0.24 -60.68
CA GLU A 122 10.74 1.20 -60.39
C GLU A 122 9.69 2.08 -61.11
N PHE A 123 9.46 3.32 -60.63
CA PHE A 123 9.80 4.56 -61.37
C PHE A 123 9.55 5.85 -60.55
N ALA A 124 10.66 6.58 -60.33
CA ALA A 124 10.87 8.04 -60.41
C ALA A 124 10.04 9.09 -59.62
N SER A 125 10.76 9.75 -58.69
CA SER A 125 11.09 11.19 -58.61
C SER A 125 9.99 12.27 -58.72
N ILE A 126 9.93 13.20 -57.74
CA ILE A 126 10.62 14.52 -57.71
C ILE A 126 10.24 15.27 -56.41
N SER A 127 11.20 15.65 -55.55
CA SER A 127 11.84 16.97 -55.43
C SER A 127 10.99 18.10 -54.78
N GLY A 128 11.52 18.71 -53.71
CA GLY A 128 10.99 19.98 -53.20
C GLY A 128 11.48 20.47 -51.83
N SER A 129 12.76 20.84 -51.74
CA SER A 129 13.37 21.93 -50.93
C SER A 129 12.96 22.25 -49.47
N ALA A 130 13.94 22.10 -48.57
CA ALA A 130 14.22 23.02 -47.44
C ALA A 130 14.92 24.32 -47.97
N PRO A 131 15.19 25.43 -47.21
CA PRO A 131 15.77 25.43 -45.85
C PRO A 131 15.54 26.68 -44.93
N ALA A 132 16.25 26.66 -43.78
CA ALA A 132 16.83 27.78 -42.99
C ALA A 132 15.88 28.62 -42.09
N SER A 133 16.05 28.63 -40.75
CA SER A 133 17.13 29.14 -39.87
C SER A 133 16.92 30.61 -39.46
N GLY A 134 16.94 30.90 -38.15
CA GLY A 134 16.91 32.27 -37.61
C GLY A 134 16.91 32.36 -36.08
N SER A 135 17.98 32.92 -35.52
CA SER A 135 18.33 33.06 -34.09
C SER A 135 17.49 34.07 -33.27
N ALA A 136 17.56 33.90 -31.93
CA ALA A 136 17.21 34.85 -30.84
C ALA A 136 18.06 36.16 -30.86
N PRO A 137 18.00 37.16 -29.92
CA PRO A 137 17.36 37.25 -28.58
C PRO A 137 16.79 38.66 -28.13
N THR A 138 16.45 38.76 -26.83
CA THR A 138 16.48 39.96 -25.94
C THR A 138 15.27 40.90 -25.86
N SER A 139 14.68 41.03 -24.65
CA SER A 139 14.62 42.29 -23.85
C SER A 139 13.80 42.13 -22.56
N ALA A 140 14.43 42.48 -21.43
CA ALA A 140 13.76 42.73 -20.15
C ALA A 140 13.21 44.17 -20.09
N PRO A 141 12.21 44.44 -19.23
CA PRO A 141 12.09 45.78 -18.66
C PRO A 141 11.91 45.80 -17.13
N THR A 142 12.73 46.66 -16.51
CA THR A 142 12.34 47.75 -15.57
C THR A 142 11.48 47.44 -14.35
N SER A 143 12.10 47.62 -13.18
CA SER A 143 11.47 47.69 -11.85
C SER A 143 10.55 48.91 -11.67
N ALA A 144 9.39 48.69 -11.07
CA ALA A 144 8.45 49.70 -10.53
C ALA A 144 7.97 49.23 -9.12
N PRO A 145 7.36 50.10 -8.29
CA PRO A 145 7.52 50.11 -6.84
C PRO A 145 6.73 49.03 -6.08
N ASP A 146 7.29 48.65 -4.93
CA ASP A 146 6.77 47.69 -3.95
C ASP A 146 5.37 48.11 -3.44
N SER A 147 4.35 47.42 -3.94
CA SER A 147 2.98 47.52 -3.44
C SER A 147 2.81 46.50 -2.33
N ALA A 148 2.44 46.94 -1.12
CA ALA A 148 2.13 46.04 -0.02
C ALA A 148 1.07 45.00 -0.47
N PRO A 149 1.27 43.70 -0.18
CA PRO A 149 0.39 42.66 -0.71
C PRO A 149 -1.02 42.80 -0.12
N SER A 150 -2.03 42.84 -1.00
CA SER A 150 -3.43 42.69 -0.58
C SER A 150 -3.64 41.31 0.04
N PRO A 151 -4.54 41.18 1.04
CA PRO A 151 -4.81 39.89 1.67
C PRO A 151 -5.24 38.89 0.61
N GLU A 152 -4.56 37.74 0.58
CA GLU A 152 -4.78 36.70 -0.40
C GLU A 152 -6.14 36.04 -0.13
N VAL A 153 -7.15 36.41 -0.93
CA VAL A 153 -8.49 35.85 -0.82
C VAL A 153 -8.52 34.49 -1.50
N ALA A 154 -8.94 33.47 -0.77
CA ALA A 154 -9.08 32.12 -1.30
C ALA A 154 -9.95 32.12 -2.57
N SER A 155 -9.42 31.52 -3.63
CA SER A 155 -10.11 31.34 -4.89
C SER A 155 -11.37 30.50 -4.72
N PRO A 156 -12.32 30.57 -5.68
CA PRO A 156 -13.51 29.72 -5.66
C PRO A 156 -13.16 28.22 -5.59
N ALA A 157 -12.12 27.79 -6.29
CA ALA A 157 -11.65 26.41 -6.27
C ALA A 157 -11.10 26.02 -4.88
N GLN A 158 -10.35 26.89 -4.22
CA GLN A 158 -9.85 26.65 -2.87
C GLN A 158 -10.98 26.56 -1.85
N ARG A 159 -12.01 27.41 -1.96
CA ARG A 159 -13.21 27.34 -1.11
C ARG A 159 -14.02 26.06 -1.33
N ALA A 160 -14.17 25.63 -2.59
CA ALA A 160 -14.82 24.36 -2.91
C ALA A 160 -14.05 23.17 -2.33
N ALA A 161 -12.72 23.16 -2.46
CA ALA A 161 -11.88 22.12 -1.88
C ALA A 161 -11.96 22.09 -0.34
N ALA A 162 -11.94 23.25 0.32
CA ALA A 162 -12.12 23.33 1.77
C ALA A 162 -13.50 22.83 2.22
N GLY A 163 -14.56 23.14 1.48
CA GLY A 163 -15.91 22.63 1.74
C GLY A 163 -16.01 21.10 1.59
N ALA A 164 -15.34 20.54 0.59
CA ALA A 164 -15.27 19.09 0.40
C ALA A 164 -14.52 18.41 1.56
N LEU A 165 -13.39 18.97 1.98
CA LEU A 165 -12.61 18.45 3.11
C LEU A 165 -13.41 18.49 4.42
N TRP A 166 -14.10 19.61 4.68
CA TRP A 166 -14.96 19.76 5.85
C TRP A 166 -16.11 18.74 5.84
N SER A 167 -16.77 18.55 4.70
CA SER A 167 -17.89 17.60 4.56
C SER A 167 -17.43 16.16 4.79
N ALA A 168 -16.27 15.79 4.25
CA ALA A 168 -15.68 14.47 4.48
C ALA A 168 -15.32 14.26 5.96
N GLY A 169 -14.72 15.27 6.61
CA GLY A 169 -14.42 15.22 8.05
C GLY A 169 -15.66 15.07 8.92
N ALA A 170 -16.73 15.80 8.60
CA ALA A 170 -18.01 15.67 9.30
C ALA A 170 -18.60 14.25 9.15
N ALA A 171 -18.59 13.68 7.94
CA ALA A 171 -19.07 12.32 7.71
C ALA A 171 -18.30 11.27 8.51
N VAL A 172 -16.99 11.42 8.66
CA VAL A 172 -16.16 10.51 9.50
C VAL A 172 -16.52 10.65 10.97
N LEU A 173 -16.76 11.86 11.46
CA LEU A 173 -17.12 12.10 12.86
C LEU A 173 -18.51 11.52 13.20
N GLU A 174 -19.49 11.70 12.32
CA GLU A 174 -20.83 11.11 12.47
C GLU A 174 -20.77 9.57 12.47
N ALA A 175 -20.01 8.98 11.56
CA ALA A 175 -19.81 7.53 11.53
C ALA A 175 -19.07 6.99 12.78
N GLY A 176 -18.25 7.83 13.43
CA GLY A 176 -17.48 7.47 14.62
C GLY A 176 -18.25 7.58 15.94
N VAL A 177 -19.41 8.25 15.98
CA VAL A 177 -20.18 8.50 17.22
C VAL A 177 -20.63 7.20 17.89
N ASP A 178 -21.12 6.23 17.10
CA ASP A 178 -21.55 4.91 17.60
C ASP A 178 -20.37 4.06 18.11
N GLY A 179 -19.16 4.33 17.59
CA GLY A 179 -17.93 3.66 17.99
C GLY A 179 -17.36 4.18 19.32
N ALA A 180 -17.53 5.48 19.58
CA ALA A 180 -16.95 6.19 20.74
C ALA A 180 -17.72 6.01 22.04
N GLY A 181 -18.95 5.46 22.00
CA GLY A 181 -19.79 5.32 23.19
C GLY A 181 -20.33 6.65 23.73
N ALA A 182 -20.37 7.69 22.89
CA ALA A 182 -21.06 8.93 23.20
C ALA A 182 -22.57 8.64 23.23
N VAL A 183 -23.20 8.80 24.39
CA VAL A 183 -24.65 8.67 24.51
C VAL A 183 -25.28 9.92 23.88
N THR A 184 -26.12 9.72 22.88
CA THR A 184 -26.97 10.76 22.28
C THR A 184 -28.24 10.97 23.09
#